data_AF-A0AAW4BG37-F1
#
_entry.id   AF-A0AAW4BG37-F1
#
_cell.length_a   1.000
_cell.length_b   1.000
_cell.length_c   1.000
_cell.angle_alpha   90.00
_cell.angle_beta   90.00
_cell.angle_gamma   90.00
#
_symmetry.space_group_name_H-M   'P 1'
#
loop_
_entity.id
_entity.type
_entity.pdbx_description
1 polymer ?
#
loop_
_entity_poly.entity_id
_entity_poly.type
_entity_poly.pdbx_seq_one_letter_code
_entity_poly.pdbx_strand_id
1 'polypeptide(L)'
;MLLYLNQLDKEGGILRYIFISLILISLSPAIIAEVVSHNVIEYGAIANDGEDDSSAFQNALNQLNDNNVLIIPSGEYQICKTLYLKEKNNIEIIGSIHSKLKKCSPFNGEYLLSIMYTQNIKLQGLSFEGLNNGDLKPIWGEQGVYLGSTKGTLVVQNQFTRFGDAALRMTTASQDHSMPPGSMAIKVSHNHFEDCAQVTTTQATVGTEMPGTQDIIIDNNQFNACKLKLSARADTKSAKVINNQFENINGTANEVSYYSDVYYSGNIFSNINGFAINIYPNSRTKKNVRWGNISIIGNAFDTIQQGIRLQSFSKNDPINQSIKNIQISHNTFENIYFGNEIEEQYKAIIRTNSQDNLVSFENVNIIGNQYHLTPYSKFISIDNKSKLINIRNNEQLYNENYHIQDVIKD
;
A
#
# COMPACT_ATOMS: atom_id res chain seq x y z
N MET A 1 5.24 -54.06 5.88
CA MET A 1 5.95 -55.29 6.29
C MET A 1 7.41 -54.92 6.48
N LEU A 2 7.84 -54.73 7.73
CA LEU A 2 9.24 -54.43 8.06
C LEU A 2 10.05 -55.72 8.01
N LEU A 3 11.18 -55.71 7.31
CA LEU A 3 12.24 -56.71 7.47
C LEU A 3 13.54 -55.99 7.78
N TYR A 4 13.99 -56.13 9.03
CA TYR A 4 15.35 -55.87 9.48
C TYR A 4 16.22 -57.05 9.04
N LEU A 5 17.40 -56.77 8.49
CA LEU A 5 18.48 -57.75 8.35
C LEU A 5 19.76 -57.12 8.91
N ASN A 6 20.20 -57.67 10.05
CA ASN A 6 21.51 -57.48 10.61
C ASN A 6 22.52 -58.26 9.77
N GLN A 7 23.55 -57.59 9.26
CA GLN A 7 24.82 -58.25 9.01
C GLN A 7 25.95 -57.26 9.29
N LEU A 8 26.72 -57.58 10.33
CA LEU A 8 28.04 -57.03 10.61
C LEU A 8 28.98 -57.47 9.49
N ASP A 9 29.68 -56.52 8.88
CA ASP A 9 31.02 -56.79 8.38
C ASP A 9 31.97 -55.67 8.81
N LYS A 10 33.14 -56.12 9.26
CA LYS A 10 34.25 -55.32 9.77
C LYS A 10 34.96 -54.67 8.58
N GLU A 11 35.00 -53.35 8.57
CA GLU A 11 36.13 -52.47 8.22
C GLU A 11 35.60 -51.10 7.81
N GLY A 12 36.27 -50.05 8.28
CA GLY A 12 35.78 -48.68 8.25
C GLY A 12 35.56 -48.14 6.84
N GLY A 13 34.31 -47.79 6.53
CA GLY A 13 33.92 -46.98 5.38
C GLY A 13 32.49 -46.48 5.57
N ILE A 14 32.32 -45.16 5.74
CA ILE A 14 30.99 -44.53 5.81
C ILE A 14 30.41 -44.57 4.39
N LEU A 15 29.59 -45.58 4.10
CA LEU A 15 28.79 -45.63 2.87
C LEU A 15 27.47 -44.87 3.11
N ARG A 16 27.37 -43.66 2.55
CA ARG A 16 26.09 -42.93 2.48
C ARG A 16 25.22 -43.55 1.41
N TYR A 17 24.24 -44.36 1.80
CA TYR A 17 23.18 -44.82 0.90
C TYR A 17 22.14 -43.71 0.70
N ILE A 18 22.05 -43.18 -0.52
CA ILE A 18 20.92 -42.35 -0.96
C ILE A 18 19.79 -43.30 -1.34
N PHE A 19 18.73 -43.35 -0.55
CA PHE A 19 17.48 -43.99 -0.93
C PHE A 19 16.76 -43.10 -1.95
N ILE A 20 16.80 -43.48 -3.23
CA ILE A 20 15.89 -42.93 -4.23
C ILE A 20 14.60 -43.75 -4.13
N SER A 21 13.59 -43.19 -3.47
CA SER A 21 12.23 -43.72 -3.51
C SER A 21 11.68 -43.52 -4.92
N LEU A 22 11.64 -44.58 -5.72
CA LEU A 22 10.94 -44.59 -7.00
C LEU A 22 9.42 -44.57 -6.71
N ILE A 23 8.87 -43.37 -6.58
CA ILE A 23 7.43 -43.18 -6.64
C ILE A 23 7.06 -43.27 -8.12
N LEU A 24 6.48 -44.41 -8.52
CA LEU A 24 5.73 -44.57 -9.76
C LEU A 24 4.50 -43.66 -9.69
N ILE A 25 4.68 -42.39 -10.06
CA ILE A 25 3.57 -41.48 -10.33
C ILE A 25 3.00 -41.92 -11.67
N SER A 26 1.77 -42.42 -11.63
CA SER A 26 0.93 -42.59 -12.80
C SER A 26 0.84 -41.26 -13.56
N LEU A 27 1.59 -41.15 -14.65
CA LEU A 27 1.58 -40.02 -15.57
C LEU A 27 0.23 -40.01 -16.30
N SER A 28 -0.79 -39.39 -15.71
CA SER A 28 -1.79 -38.69 -16.51
C SER A 28 -1.06 -37.53 -17.20
N PRO A 29 -1.09 -37.41 -18.54
CA PRO A 29 -0.45 -36.29 -19.21
C PRO A 29 -1.16 -35.02 -18.77
N ALA A 30 -0.53 -34.27 -17.87
CA ALA A 30 -0.83 -32.87 -17.70
C ALA A 30 -0.56 -32.24 -19.05
N ILE A 31 -1.61 -31.77 -19.72
CA ILE A 31 -1.48 -30.92 -20.90
C ILE A 31 -0.79 -29.65 -20.38
N ILE A 32 0.53 -29.59 -20.52
CA ILE A 32 1.28 -28.35 -20.33
C ILE A 32 0.84 -27.48 -21.51
N ALA A 33 -0.15 -26.63 -21.29
CA ALA A 33 -0.46 -25.57 -22.24
C ALA A 33 0.81 -24.72 -22.39
N GLU A 34 1.31 -24.62 -23.62
CA GLU A 34 2.45 -23.78 -23.92
C GLU A 34 2.09 -22.33 -23.59
N VAL A 35 2.89 -21.70 -22.71
CA VAL A 35 2.69 -20.30 -22.36
C VAL A 35 3.09 -19.46 -23.56
N VAL A 36 2.12 -18.81 -24.19
CA VAL A 36 2.38 -17.89 -25.30
C VAL A 36 2.93 -16.59 -24.74
N SER A 37 4.15 -16.25 -25.15
CA SER A 37 4.82 -15.00 -24.78
C SER A 37 4.95 -14.07 -25.97
N HIS A 38 4.77 -12.78 -25.73
CA HIS A 38 5.01 -11.71 -26.70
C HIS A 38 6.12 -10.81 -26.19
N ASN A 39 7.04 -10.40 -27.06
CA ASN A 39 8.10 -9.47 -26.71
C ASN A 39 7.89 -8.12 -27.41
N VAL A 40 7.92 -7.01 -26.67
CA VAL A 40 7.68 -5.66 -27.24
C VAL A 40 8.58 -5.31 -28.42
N ILE A 41 9.79 -5.89 -28.50
CA ILE A 41 10.72 -5.65 -29.62
C ILE A 41 10.23 -6.29 -30.93
N GLU A 42 9.42 -7.35 -30.87
CA GLU A 42 8.79 -7.99 -32.04
C GLU A 42 7.77 -7.05 -32.70
N TYR A 43 7.33 -6.03 -31.96
CA TYR A 43 6.40 -5.00 -32.38
C TYR A 43 7.07 -3.67 -32.71
N GLY A 44 8.42 -3.64 -32.74
CA GLY A 44 9.21 -2.49 -33.15
C GLY A 44 9.63 -1.54 -32.03
N ALA A 45 9.54 -1.96 -30.75
CA ALA A 45 10.08 -1.16 -29.66
C ALA A 45 11.62 -1.22 -29.67
N ILE A 46 12.28 -0.07 -29.52
CA ILE A 46 13.74 0.05 -29.55
C ILE A 46 14.18 0.78 -28.28
N ALA A 47 14.84 0.07 -27.37
CA ALA A 47 15.27 0.69 -26.13
C ALA A 47 16.41 1.71 -26.33
N ASN A 48 16.37 2.79 -25.55
CA ASN A 48 17.41 3.81 -25.41
C ASN A 48 17.72 4.62 -26.68
N ASP A 49 16.84 4.64 -27.67
CA ASP A 49 17.00 5.49 -28.85
C ASP A 49 16.41 6.90 -28.66
N GLY A 50 15.60 7.08 -27.62
CA GLY A 50 14.94 8.35 -27.30
C GLY A 50 13.68 8.63 -28.12
N GLU A 51 13.22 7.66 -28.90
CA GLU A 51 12.04 7.76 -29.77
C GLU A 51 10.79 7.13 -29.13
N ASP A 52 9.61 7.51 -29.60
CA ASP A 52 8.33 7.05 -29.03
C ASP A 52 8.03 5.56 -29.32
N ASP A 53 8.09 4.73 -28.30
CA ASP A 53 7.77 3.29 -28.34
C ASP A 53 6.28 2.99 -28.13
N SER A 54 5.44 3.99 -27.87
CA SER A 54 4.05 3.77 -27.44
C SER A 54 3.25 2.90 -28.40
N SER A 55 3.47 3.04 -29.71
CA SER A 55 2.74 2.26 -30.72
C SER A 55 3.18 0.79 -30.72
N ALA A 56 4.48 0.51 -30.54
CA ALA A 56 4.98 -0.86 -30.42
C ALA A 56 4.43 -1.54 -29.16
N PHE A 57 4.47 -0.86 -28.02
CA PHE A 57 3.89 -1.37 -26.77
C PHE A 57 2.39 -1.60 -26.87
N GLN A 58 1.64 -0.66 -27.45
CA GLN A 58 0.20 -0.83 -27.62
C GLN A 58 -0.12 -1.99 -28.56
N ASN A 59 0.65 -2.18 -29.63
CA ASN A 59 0.49 -3.32 -30.54
C ASN A 59 0.73 -4.64 -29.82
N ALA A 60 1.78 -4.73 -28.99
CA ALA A 60 2.05 -5.92 -28.18
C ALA A 60 0.92 -6.22 -27.19
N LEU A 61 0.43 -5.20 -26.47
CA LEU A 61 -0.72 -5.34 -25.55
C LEU A 61 -1.99 -5.80 -26.26
N ASN A 62 -2.23 -5.32 -27.49
CA ASN A 62 -3.39 -5.71 -28.29
C ASN A 62 -3.34 -7.18 -28.73
N GLN A 63 -2.16 -7.79 -28.84
CA GLN A 63 -2.02 -9.21 -29.20
C GLN A 63 -2.22 -10.17 -28.04
N LEU A 64 -2.15 -9.70 -26.79
CA LEU A 64 -2.32 -10.56 -25.62
C LEU A 64 -3.71 -11.20 -25.59
N ASN A 65 -3.77 -12.52 -25.59
CA ASN A 65 -4.95 -13.29 -25.23
C ASN A 65 -4.85 -13.74 -23.76
N ASP A 66 -5.93 -14.30 -23.23
CA ASP A 66 -5.92 -14.85 -21.86
C ASP A 66 -4.79 -15.88 -21.69
N ASN A 67 -4.18 -15.92 -20.51
CA ASN A 67 -3.04 -16.79 -20.18
C ASN A 67 -1.72 -16.42 -20.90
N ASN A 68 -1.62 -15.25 -21.53
CA ASN A 68 -0.40 -14.83 -22.22
C ASN A 68 0.53 -14.01 -21.31
N VAL A 69 1.79 -13.94 -21.74
CA VAL A 69 2.83 -13.17 -21.07
C VAL A 69 3.36 -12.08 -22.00
N LEU A 70 3.45 -10.85 -21.52
CA LEU A 70 4.19 -9.78 -22.17
C LEU A 70 5.58 -9.65 -21.53
N ILE A 71 6.61 -9.79 -22.34
CA ILE A 71 8.01 -9.64 -21.95
C ILE A 71 8.51 -8.27 -22.41
N ILE A 72 9.07 -7.52 -21.49
CA ILE A 72 9.72 -6.22 -21.74
C ILE A 72 11.22 -6.41 -21.47
N PRO A 73 12.09 -6.40 -22.51
CA PRO A 73 13.52 -6.53 -22.34
C PRO A 73 14.16 -5.34 -21.61
N SER A 74 15.43 -5.48 -21.24
CA SER A 74 16.20 -4.43 -20.57
C SER A 74 16.30 -3.17 -21.43
N GLY A 75 16.19 -2.01 -20.80
CA GLY A 75 16.41 -0.71 -21.43
C GLY A 75 15.31 0.31 -21.13
N GLU A 76 15.56 1.56 -21.47
CA GLU A 76 14.61 2.67 -21.32
C GLU A 76 13.79 2.83 -22.60
N TYR A 77 12.46 2.76 -22.47
CA TYR A 77 11.49 2.94 -23.56
C TYR A 77 10.71 4.23 -23.34
N GLN A 78 10.64 5.10 -24.35
CA GLN A 78 9.88 6.35 -24.23
C GLN A 78 8.41 6.10 -24.57
N ILE A 79 7.53 6.38 -23.62
CA ILE A 79 6.08 6.22 -23.79
C ILE A 79 5.47 7.61 -23.79
N CYS A 80 5.07 8.08 -24.98
CA CYS A 80 4.51 9.42 -25.17
C CYS A 80 2.97 9.48 -25.08
N LYS A 81 2.27 8.33 -24.97
CA LYS A 81 0.81 8.27 -24.75
C LYS A 81 0.40 7.11 -23.84
N THR A 82 -0.77 7.23 -23.21
CA THR A 82 -1.33 6.15 -22.37
C THR A 82 -1.38 4.82 -23.11
N LEU A 83 -0.85 3.77 -22.49
CA LEU A 83 -1.01 2.38 -22.91
C LEU A 83 -2.25 1.77 -22.26
N TYR A 84 -3.00 0.96 -23.01
CA TYR A 84 -4.24 0.34 -22.54
C TYR A 84 -4.20 -1.19 -22.63
N LEU A 85 -4.62 -1.83 -21.54
CA LEU A 85 -4.98 -3.25 -21.49
C LEU A 85 -6.39 -3.36 -20.88
N LYS A 86 -7.29 -4.07 -21.55
CA LYS A 86 -8.67 -4.20 -21.09
C LYS A 86 -9.18 -5.62 -21.27
N GLU A 87 -10.04 -6.05 -20.35
CA GLU A 87 -10.87 -7.26 -20.50
C GLU A 87 -10.04 -8.52 -20.77
N LYS A 88 -9.01 -8.74 -19.96
CA LYS A 88 -8.17 -9.95 -20.02
C LYS A 88 -8.28 -10.78 -18.74
N ASN A 89 -7.87 -12.03 -18.85
CA ASN A 89 -7.73 -12.93 -17.71
C ASN A 89 -6.37 -13.62 -17.73
N ASN A 90 -5.76 -13.72 -16.54
CA ASN A 90 -4.51 -14.45 -16.32
C ASN A 90 -3.37 -13.93 -17.21
N ILE A 91 -3.03 -12.64 -17.08
CA ILE A 91 -1.95 -12.00 -17.85
C ILE A 91 -0.75 -11.77 -16.95
N GLU A 92 0.46 -12.06 -17.44
CA GLU A 92 1.69 -11.57 -16.82
C GLU A 92 2.35 -10.50 -17.70
N ILE A 93 2.75 -9.39 -17.11
CA ILE A 93 3.59 -8.36 -17.73
C ILE A 93 4.88 -8.32 -16.93
N ILE A 94 5.98 -8.73 -17.56
CA ILE A 94 7.26 -8.98 -16.90
C ILE A 94 8.35 -8.13 -17.54
N GLY A 95 8.98 -7.29 -16.73
CA GLY A 95 10.22 -6.59 -17.05
C GLY A 95 11.44 -7.45 -16.79
N SER A 96 12.43 -7.34 -17.67
CA SER A 96 13.79 -7.78 -17.39
C SER A 96 14.47 -6.78 -16.44
N ILE A 97 15.66 -7.14 -15.95
CA ILE A 97 16.48 -6.22 -15.16
C ILE A 97 16.69 -4.92 -15.97
N HIS A 98 16.47 -3.76 -15.33
CA HIS A 98 16.57 -2.42 -15.94
C HIS A 98 15.57 -2.11 -17.08
N SER A 99 14.48 -2.85 -17.20
CA SER A 99 13.36 -2.48 -18.07
C SER A 99 12.62 -1.27 -17.49
N LYS A 100 12.67 -0.13 -18.20
CA LYS A 100 12.03 1.11 -17.78
C LYS A 100 11.06 1.63 -18.83
N LEU A 101 9.84 1.95 -18.41
CA LEU A 101 8.88 2.73 -19.19
C LEU A 101 8.90 4.15 -18.64
N LYS A 102 9.24 5.12 -19.48
CA LYS A 102 9.39 6.52 -19.10
C LYS A 102 8.42 7.39 -19.88
N LYS A 103 7.72 8.30 -19.21
CA LYS A 103 6.86 9.27 -19.90
C LYS A 103 7.70 10.24 -20.74
N CYS A 104 7.26 10.52 -21.97
CA CYS A 104 7.77 11.64 -22.76
C CYS A 104 7.25 12.99 -22.25
N SER A 105 7.97 14.07 -22.53
CA SER A 105 7.47 15.44 -22.40
C SER A 105 7.37 16.08 -23.80
N PRO A 106 6.16 16.44 -24.29
CA PRO A 106 4.85 16.28 -23.65
C PRO A 106 4.34 14.82 -23.67
N PHE A 107 3.44 14.49 -22.72
CA PHE A 107 2.74 13.20 -22.65
C PHE A 107 1.26 13.35 -23.03
N ASN A 108 0.73 12.43 -23.82
CA ASN A 108 -0.68 12.41 -24.24
C ASN A 108 -1.50 11.41 -23.41
N GLY A 109 -2.20 11.93 -22.39
CA GLY A 109 -3.06 11.17 -21.48
C GLY A 109 -2.69 11.40 -20.02
N GLU A 110 -3.33 10.67 -19.11
CA GLU A 110 -3.04 10.79 -17.65
C GLU A 110 -2.12 9.68 -17.15
N TYR A 111 -2.44 8.43 -17.47
CA TYR A 111 -1.74 7.24 -16.99
C TYR A 111 -0.68 6.79 -17.97
N LEU A 112 0.48 6.34 -17.47
CA LEU A 112 1.46 5.65 -18.30
C LEU A 112 0.86 4.32 -18.81
N LEU A 113 0.26 3.54 -17.90
CA LEU A 113 -0.39 2.26 -18.22
C LEU A 113 -1.75 2.16 -17.53
N SER A 114 -2.78 1.86 -18.31
CA SER A 114 -4.17 1.71 -17.86
C SER A 114 -4.65 0.29 -18.09
N ILE A 115 -4.83 -0.45 -16.99
CA ILE A 115 -5.36 -1.81 -16.97
C ILE A 115 -6.77 -1.76 -16.40
N MET A 116 -7.75 -2.22 -17.18
CA MET A 116 -9.15 -2.20 -16.77
C MET A 116 -9.85 -3.54 -16.96
N TYR A 117 -10.82 -3.83 -16.10
CA TYR A 117 -11.72 -5.00 -16.22
C TYR A 117 -10.96 -6.33 -16.39
N THR A 118 -9.78 -6.43 -15.78
CA THR A 118 -8.84 -7.53 -15.96
C THR A 118 -8.75 -8.36 -14.69
N GLN A 119 -8.68 -9.68 -14.84
CA GLN A 119 -8.59 -10.63 -13.74
C GLN A 119 -7.25 -11.36 -13.74
N ASN A 120 -6.74 -11.69 -12.56
CA ASN A 120 -5.53 -12.48 -12.35
C ASN A 120 -4.31 -11.90 -13.08
N ILE A 121 -4.09 -10.58 -12.98
CA ILE A 121 -2.96 -9.93 -13.64
C ILE A 121 -1.76 -9.81 -12.69
N LYS A 122 -0.58 -10.09 -13.22
CA LYS A 122 0.70 -9.90 -12.55
C LYS A 122 1.55 -8.88 -13.31
N LEU A 123 1.94 -7.82 -12.62
CA LEU A 123 2.85 -6.78 -13.11
C LEU A 123 4.16 -6.86 -12.30
N GLN A 124 5.26 -7.24 -12.96
CA GLN A 124 6.50 -7.55 -12.26
C GLN A 124 7.75 -6.98 -12.93
N GLY A 125 8.71 -6.52 -12.12
CA GLY A 125 10.10 -6.32 -12.55
C GLY A 125 10.33 -5.09 -13.41
N LEU A 126 9.43 -4.10 -13.36
CA LEU A 126 9.48 -2.90 -14.20
C LEU A 126 9.82 -1.64 -13.40
N SER A 127 10.51 -0.71 -14.03
CA SER A 127 10.62 0.67 -13.55
C SER A 127 9.67 1.57 -14.36
N PHE A 128 8.83 2.32 -13.66
CA PHE A 128 7.94 3.34 -14.24
C PHE A 128 8.43 4.71 -13.81
N GLU A 129 8.69 5.59 -14.78
CA GLU A 129 9.21 6.94 -14.51
C GLU A 129 8.25 7.99 -15.08
N GLY A 130 7.75 8.87 -14.22
CA GLY A 130 6.93 10.01 -14.59
C GLY A 130 7.76 11.25 -15.01
N LEU A 131 7.11 12.41 -15.03
CA LEU A 131 7.68 13.70 -15.42
C LEU A 131 7.95 14.62 -14.23
N ASN A 132 7.49 14.28 -13.02
CA ASN A 132 7.70 15.12 -11.85
C ASN A 132 9.20 15.32 -11.60
N ASN A 133 9.60 16.53 -11.27
CA ASN A 133 11.01 16.86 -11.03
C ASN A 133 11.40 16.78 -9.55
N GLY A 134 10.63 16.02 -8.75
CA GLY A 134 10.81 15.94 -7.30
C GLY A 134 10.22 17.14 -6.53
N ASP A 135 9.35 17.97 -7.15
CA ASP A 135 8.56 18.93 -6.39
C ASP A 135 7.63 18.18 -5.43
N LEU A 136 7.58 18.66 -4.17
CA LEU A 136 6.70 18.14 -3.12
C LEU A 136 5.23 18.47 -3.38
N LYS A 137 4.95 19.35 -4.34
CA LYS A 137 3.58 19.69 -4.74
C LYS A 137 3.05 18.70 -5.78
N PRO A 138 1.82 18.17 -5.58
CA PRO A 138 1.20 17.32 -6.59
C PRO A 138 0.99 18.03 -7.92
N ILE A 139 1.33 17.35 -9.02
CA ILE A 139 0.97 17.71 -10.39
C ILE A 139 -0.21 16.82 -10.81
N TRP A 140 -1.42 17.34 -10.66
CA TRP A 140 -2.66 16.59 -10.92
C TRP A 140 -2.74 16.06 -12.36
N GLY A 141 -3.15 14.80 -12.50
CA GLY A 141 -3.23 14.12 -13.79
C GLY A 141 -1.94 13.44 -14.24
N GLU A 142 -0.81 13.69 -13.56
CA GLU A 142 0.45 13.02 -13.87
C GLU A 142 0.55 11.65 -13.17
N GLN A 143 -0.06 10.64 -13.79
CA GLN A 143 -0.27 9.33 -13.16
C GLN A 143 0.57 8.21 -13.78
N GLY A 144 0.98 7.23 -12.97
CA GLY A 144 1.70 6.04 -13.39
C GLY A 144 0.75 4.96 -13.87
N VAL A 145 0.48 3.99 -13.01
CA VAL A 145 -0.34 2.81 -13.36
C VAL A 145 -1.76 2.93 -12.79
N TYR A 146 -2.75 2.66 -13.63
CA TYR A 146 -4.15 2.55 -13.25
C TYR A 146 -4.61 1.09 -13.27
N LEU A 147 -5.16 0.64 -12.15
CA LEU A 147 -5.85 -0.63 -11.98
C LEU A 147 -7.34 -0.33 -11.71
N GLY A 148 -8.11 -0.28 -12.80
CA GLY A 148 -9.54 0.03 -12.80
C GLY A 148 -10.40 -1.23 -12.86
N SER A 149 -11.14 -1.54 -11.80
CA SER A 149 -11.99 -2.74 -11.74
C SER A 149 -11.22 -4.04 -12.03
N THR A 150 -10.12 -4.24 -11.33
CA THR A 150 -9.27 -5.44 -11.47
C THR A 150 -9.45 -6.40 -10.30
N LYS A 151 -9.35 -7.70 -10.56
CA LYS A 151 -9.54 -8.74 -9.53
C LYS A 151 -8.37 -9.72 -9.51
N GLY A 152 -7.83 -10.03 -8.33
CA GLY A 152 -6.69 -10.96 -8.21
C GLY A 152 -5.40 -10.38 -8.81
N THR A 153 -5.12 -9.11 -8.53
CA THR A 153 -3.98 -8.40 -9.11
C THR A 153 -2.74 -8.50 -8.22
N LEU A 154 -1.59 -8.77 -8.82
CA LEU A 154 -0.28 -8.73 -8.17
C LEU A 154 0.61 -7.67 -8.82
N VAL A 155 1.01 -6.65 -8.06
CA VAL A 155 2.03 -5.66 -8.46
C VAL A 155 3.26 -5.92 -7.60
N VAL A 156 4.32 -6.47 -8.19
CA VAL A 156 5.45 -7.00 -7.42
C VAL A 156 6.82 -6.65 -7.99
N GLN A 157 7.78 -6.27 -7.15
CA GLN A 157 9.16 -6.00 -7.59
C GLN A 157 9.26 -4.92 -8.68
N ASN A 158 8.41 -3.89 -8.62
CA ASN A 158 8.48 -2.75 -9.52
C ASN A 158 9.06 -1.52 -8.81
N GLN A 159 9.49 -0.55 -9.61
CA GLN A 159 9.88 0.78 -9.15
C GLN A 159 8.94 1.81 -9.77
N PHE A 160 8.47 2.78 -9.00
CA PHE A 160 7.67 3.89 -9.48
C PHE A 160 8.31 5.18 -9.00
N THR A 161 8.76 6.01 -9.93
CA THR A 161 9.48 7.24 -9.60
C THR A 161 8.85 8.44 -10.28
N ARG A 162 8.89 9.59 -9.59
CA ARG A 162 8.60 10.90 -10.17
C ARG A 162 7.18 11.05 -10.75
N PHE A 163 6.16 10.67 -10.00
CA PHE A 163 4.75 10.87 -10.40
C PHE A 163 4.08 11.96 -9.57
N GLY A 164 3.74 13.10 -10.19
CA GLY A 164 3.12 14.22 -9.51
C GLY A 164 1.71 13.96 -8.97
N ASP A 165 1.02 12.91 -9.38
CA ASP A 165 -0.23 12.46 -8.76
C ASP A 165 -0.11 11.01 -8.27
N ALA A 166 -0.82 10.06 -8.88
CA ALA A 166 -0.80 8.67 -8.42
C ALA A 166 0.26 7.87 -9.17
N ALA A 167 1.31 7.40 -8.48
CA ALA A 167 2.22 6.40 -9.02
C ALA A 167 1.50 5.09 -9.33
N LEU A 168 0.59 4.68 -8.43
CA LEU A 168 -0.29 3.54 -8.60
C LEU A 168 -1.68 3.89 -8.06
N ARG A 169 -2.71 3.72 -8.90
CA ARG A 169 -4.11 3.91 -8.52
C ARG A 169 -4.89 2.61 -8.65
N MET A 170 -5.52 2.17 -7.56
CA MET A 170 -6.26 0.91 -7.45
C MET A 170 -7.72 1.16 -7.05
N THR A 171 -8.61 1.26 -8.02
CA THR A 171 -10.00 1.67 -7.75
C THR A 171 -10.99 0.99 -8.68
N THR A 172 -12.27 1.02 -8.34
CA THR A 172 -13.33 0.58 -9.27
C THR A 172 -13.50 1.66 -10.34
N ALA A 173 -13.42 1.27 -11.61
CA ALA A 173 -13.54 2.20 -12.73
C ALA A 173 -14.87 2.95 -12.70
N SER A 174 -14.85 4.23 -13.09
CA SER A 174 -16.01 5.12 -13.02
C SER A 174 -17.20 4.69 -13.89
N GLN A 175 -16.96 3.84 -14.88
CA GLN A 175 -17.97 3.29 -15.79
C GLN A 175 -18.31 1.82 -15.48
N ASP A 176 -17.83 1.28 -14.36
CA ASP A 176 -18.09 -0.10 -13.99
C ASP A 176 -19.48 -0.26 -13.37
N HIS A 177 -20.41 -0.80 -14.15
CA HIS A 177 -21.76 -1.12 -13.70
C HIS A 177 -21.93 -2.60 -13.29
N SER A 178 -20.83 -3.36 -13.18
CA SER A 178 -20.86 -4.76 -12.77
C SER A 178 -21.16 -4.94 -11.28
N MET A 179 -21.37 -6.18 -10.86
CA MET A 179 -21.65 -6.51 -9.46
C MET A 179 -20.43 -6.16 -8.57
N PRO A 180 -20.62 -5.34 -7.53
CA PRO A 180 -19.52 -4.88 -6.69
C PRO A 180 -18.99 -5.97 -5.75
N PRO A 181 -17.73 -5.82 -5.27
CA PRO A 181 -16.79 -4.78 -5.63
C PRO A 181 -16.19 -4.97 -7.04
N GLY A 182 -15.96 -3.86 -7.75
CA GLY A 182 -15.34 -3.89 -9.08
C GLY A 182 -13.85 -4.22 -8.99
N SER A 183 -13.16 -3.66 -7.98
CA SER A 183 -11.76 -3.98 -7.67
C SER A 183 -11.62 -4.79 -6.37
N MET A 184 -10.90 -5.91 -6.41
CA MET A 184 -10.78 -6.83 -5.27
C MET A 184 -9.51 -7.67 -5.31
N ALA A 185 -9.01 -8.11 -4.14
CA ALA A 185 -7.89 -9.03 -4.02
C ALA A 185 -6.64 -8.50 -4.75
N ILE A 186 -6.20 -7.31 -4.35
CA ILE A 186 -5.03 -6.64 -4.94
C ILE A 186 -3.88 -6.69 -3.95
N LYS A 187 -2.75 -7.25 -4.39
CA LYS A 187 -1.51 -7.31 -3.63
C LYS A 187 -0.44 -6.43 -4.28
N VAL A 188 0.11 -5.49 -3.51
CA VAL A 188 1.23 -4.62 -3.88
C VAL A 188 2.40 -4.99 -2.97
N SER A 189 3.41 -5.64 -3.54
CA SER A 189 4.46 -6.31 -2.77
C SER A 189 5.88 -6.01 -3.24
N HIS A 190 6.82 -5.75 -2.34
CA HIS A 190 8.24 -5.60 -2.70
C HIS A 190 8.49 -4.55 -3.81
N ASN A 191 7.68 -3.48 -3.85
CA ASN A 191 7.89 -2.37 -4.78
C ASN A 191 8.62 -1.21 -4.09
N HIS A 192 9.19 -0.34 -4.89
CA HIS A 192 9.80 0.91 -4.45
C HIS A 192 9.03 2.09 -5.06
N PHE A 193 8.54 3.00 -4.23
CA PHE A 193 7.81 4.21 -4.61
C PHE A 193 8.62 5.43 -4.16
N GLU A 194 9.04 6.27 -5.09
CA GLU A 194 9.91 7.43 -4.82
C GLU A 194 9.43 8.68 -5.54
N ASP A 195 9.50 9.83 -4.84
CA ASP A 195 9.17 11.15 -5.39
C ASP A 195 7.81 11.18 -6.11
N CYS A 196 6.82 10.54 -5.50
CA CYS A 196 5.46 10.51 -5.98
C CYS A 196 4.49 11.15 -4.99
N ALA A 197 3.39 11.74 -5.47
CA ALA A 197 2.42 12.29 -4.53
C ALA A 197 1.70 11.19 -3.74
N GLN A 198 1.34 10.06 -4.39
CA GLN A 198 0.63 8.97 -3.72
C GLN A 198 0.62 7.62 -4.46
N VAL A 199 0.45 6.55 -3.67
CA VAL A 199 -0.24 5.30 -4.05
C VAL A 199 -1.64 5.35 -3.46
N THR A 200 -2.68 5.11 -4.25
CA THR A 200 -4.05 5.41 -3.79
C THR A 200 -5.15 4.50 -4.31
N THR A 201 -6.22 4.38 -3.53
CA THR A 201 -7.50 3.78 -3.96
C THR A 201 -8.57 4.81 -4.29
N THR A 202 -8.21 6.10 -4.19
CA THR A 202 -9.13 7.21 -4.43
C THR A 202 -9.74 7.09 -5.83
N GLN A 203 -11.05 7.30 -5.92
CA GLN A 203 -11.75 7.35 -7.19
C GLN A 203 -11.08 8.30 -8.19
N ALA A 204 -10.84 7.80 -9.40
CA ALA A 204 -10.13 8.54 -10.45
C ALA A 204 -10.93 9.74 -10.97
N THR A 205 -12.25 9.59 -11.09
CA THR A 205 -13.12 10.60 -11.68
C THR A 205 -13.82 11.44 -10.61
N VAL A 206 -13.80 12.76 -10.79
CA VAL A 206 -14.53 13.69 -9.92
C VAL A 206 -16.03 13.42 -10.04
N GLY A 207 -16.76 13.46 -8.92
CA GLY A 207 -18.21 13.25 -8.90
C GLY A 207 -18.68 11.80 -8.94
N THR A 208 -17.78 10.81 -9.07
CA THR A 208 -18.16 9.39 -9.06
C THR A 208 -18.06 8.78 -7.67
N GLU A 209 -18.98 7.86 -7.37
CA GLU A 209 -19.07 7.15 -6.09
C GLU A 209 -19.26 5.65 -6.32
N MET A 210 -18.30 5.00 -7.01
CA MET A 210 -18.38 3.56 -7.23
C MET A 210 -18.05 2.79 -5.94
N PRO A 211 -18.58 1.57 -5.79
CA PRO A 211 -18.21 0.66 -4.71
C PRO A 211 -16.69 0.53 -4.59
N GLY A 212 -16.15 0.63 -3.38
CA GLY A 212 -14.71 0.74 -3.23
C GLY A 212 -13.97 -0.60 -3.30
N THR A 213 -12.65 -0.52 -3.28
CA THR A 213 -11.72 -1.64 -3.49
C THR A 213 -11.61 -2.51 -2.24
N GLN A 214 -11.88 -3.81 -2.34
CA GLN A 214 -11.82 -4.73 -1.18
C GLN A 214 -10.57 -5.62 -1.21
N ASP A 215 -10.16 -6.13 -0.05
CA ASP A 215 -9.08 -7.11 0.09
C ASP A 215 -7.75 -6.63 -0.52
N ILE A 216 -7.23 -5.52 0.00
CA ILE A 216 -5.95 -4.94 -0.42
C ILE A 216 -4.85 -5.36 0.56
N ILE A 217 -3.73 -5.81 0.02
CA ILE A 217 -2.51 -6.09 0.79
C ILE A 217 -1.39 -5.23 0.22
N ILE A 218 -0.84 -4.35 1.05
CA ILE A 218 0.36 -3.56 0.79
C ILE A 218 1.46 -4.12 1.69
N ASP A 219 2.39 -4.90 1.15
CA ASP A 219 3.41 -5.58 1.97
C ASP A 219 4.86 -5.44 1.48
N ASN A 220 5.80 -5.24 2.40
CA ASN A 220 7.24 -5.21 2.09
C ASN A 220 7.63 -4.16 1.03
N ASN A 221 6.92 -3.04 0.93
CA ASN A 221 7.26 -1.95 0.02
C ASN A 221 8.08 -0.86 0.71
N GLN A 222 8.83 -0.10 -0.09
CA GLN A 222 9.51 1.12 0.33
C GLN A 222 8.78 2.32 -0.27
N PHE A 223 8.45 3.30 0.57
CA PHE A 223 7.86 4.57 0.20
C PHE A 223 8.80 5.69 0.65
N ASN A 224 9.51 6.32 -0.28
CA ASN A 224 10.38 7.46 -0.04
C ASN A 224 9.74 8.72 -0.65
N ALA A 225 9.48 9.74 0.16
CA ALA A 225 8.80 10.95 -0.29
C ALA A 225 7.47 10.69 -1.04
N CYS A 226 6.77 9.59 -0.70
CA CYS A 226 5.52 9.20 -1.33
C CYS A 226 4.52 8.61 -0.35
N LYS A 227 3.24 8.97 -0.51
CA LYS A 227 2.18 8.69 0.48
C LYS A 227 1.38 7.44 0.13
N LEU A 228 0.78 6.81 1.13
CA LEU A 228 -0.28 5.82 0.93
C LEU A 228 -1.63 6.42 1.31
N LYS A 229 -2.58 6.40 0.36
CA LYS A 229 -3.94 6.92 0.57
C LYS A 229 -5.01 5.90 0.23
N LEU A 230 -5.57 5.26 1.25
CA LEU A 230 -6.70 4.35 1.15
C LEU A 230 -7.99 5.15 1.36
N SER A 231 -8.61 5.59 0.28
CA SER A 231 -9.80 6.44 0.32
C SER A 231 -10.92 5.85 -0.50
N ALA A 232 -12.12 5.87 0.07
CA ALA A 232 -13.34 5.43 -0.59
C ALA A 232 -14.48 6.43 -0.40
N ARG A 233 -15.47 6.35 -1.30
CA ARG A 233 -16.75 7.07 -1.24
C ARG A 233 -17.95 6.12 -1.10
N ALA A 234 -17.66 4.85 -0.80
CA ALA A 234 -18.63 3.76 -0.69
C ALA A 234 -18.03 2.67 0.21
N ASP A 235 -18.83 1.67 0.57
CA ASP A 235 -18.41 0.56 1.43
C ASP A 235 -17.15 -0.13 0.90
N THR A 236 -16.13 -0.13 1.75
CA THR A 236 -14.78 -0.61 1.44
C THR A 236 -14.15 -1.20 2.68
N LYS A 237 -13.48 -2.35 2.53
CA LYS A 237 -13.04 -3.15 3.68
C LYS A 237 -11.79 -3.95 3.39
N SER A 238 -11.18 -4.43 4.47
CA SER A 238 -10.11 -5.43 4.46
C SER A 238 -8.85 -4.92 3.77
N ALA A 239 -8.22 -3.92 4.39
CA ALA A 239 -6.92 -3.40 3.96
C ALA A 239 -5.83 -3.82 4.96
N LYS A 240 -4.75 -4.39 4.46
CA LYS A 240 -3.57 -4.77 5.24
C LYS A 240 -2.36 -4.00 4.76
N VAL A 241 -1.69 -3.31 5.67
CA VAL A 241 -0.43 -2.58 5.41
C VAL A 241 0.63 -3.20 6.33
N ILE A 242 1.52 -4.02 5.77
CA ILE A 242 2.38 -4.91 6.56
C ILE A 242 3.85 -4.78 6.14
N ASN A 243 4.77 -4.62 7.11
CA ASN A 243 6.22 -4.63 6.86
C ASN A 243 6.69 -3.62 5.79
N ASN A 244 6.01 -2.48 5.66
CA ASN A 244 6.45 -1.42 4.76
C ASN A 244 7.34 -0.40 5.48
N GLN A 245 8.16 0.30 4.72
CA GLN A 245 8.99 1.41 5.17
C GLN A 245 8.48 2.71 4.55
N PHE A 246 8.12 3.70 5.37
CA PHE A 246 7.64 5.02 4.95
C PHE A 246 8.60 6.10 5.45
N GLU A 247 9.25 6.81 4.53
CA GLU A 247 10.35 7.73 4.88
C GLU A 247 10.28 9.06 4.12
N ASN A 248 10.78 10.13 4.76
CA ASN A 248 10.99 11.44 4.15
C ASN A 248 9.71 12.06 3.55
N ILE A 249 8.56 11.85 4.20
CA ILE A 249 7.27 12.30 3.67
C ILE A 249 6.90 13.65 4.24
N ASN A 250 6.66 14.63 3.36
CA ASN A 250 6.07 15.90 3.74
C ASN A 250 4.52 15.81 3.79
N GLY A 251 3.93 16.06 4.95
CA GLY A 251 2.51 15.85 5.23
C GLY A 251 2.19 14.46 5.77
N THR A 252 0.94 14.02 5.63
CA THR A 252 0.51 12.71 6.13
C THR A 252 1.10 11.56 5.32
N ALA A 253 1.78 10.61 5.98
CA ALA A 253 2.31 9.41 5.35
C ALA A 253 1.21 8.46 4.90
N ASN A 254 0.32 8.09 5.83
CA ASN A 254 -0.78 7.16 5.58
C ASN A 254 -2.12 7.80 5.88
N GLU A 255 -2.97 7.91 4.85
CA GLU A 255 -4.35 8.39 4.95
C GLU A 255 -5.33 7.26 4.72
N VAL A 256 -6.28 7.09 5.63
CA VAL A 256 -7.38 6.14 5.50
C VAL A 256 -8.69 6.88 5.64
N SER A 257 -9.59 6.74 4.66
CA SER A 257 -10.92 7.33 4.77
C SER A 257 -12.04 6.40 4.31
N TYR A 258 -12.99 6.16 5.23
CA TYR A 258 -14.12 5.24 5.05
C TYR A 258 -13.71 3.81 4.62
N TYR A 259 -12.78 3.22 5.38
CA TYR A 259 -12.39 1.81 5.26
C TYR A 259 -12.66 1.07 6.57
N SER A 260 -13.30 -0.11 6.50
CA SER A 260 -13.39 -1.05 7.63
C SER A 260 -12.31 -2.12 7.58
N ASP A 261 -12.08 -2.80 8.70
CA ASP A 261 -11.20 -3.97 8.79
C ASP A 261 -9.77 -3.65 8.30
N VAL A 262 -9.20 -2.58 8.86
CA VAL A 262 -7.86 -2.08 8.49
C VAL A 262 -6.83 -2.57 9.48
N TYR A 263 -5.75 -3.13 8.97
CA TYR A 263 -4.69 -3.75 9.76
C TYR A 263 -3.32 -3.23 9.35
N TYR A 264 -2.62 -2.59 10.29
CA TYR A 264 -1.23 -2.16 10.18
C TYR A 264 -0.35 -3.02 11.07
N SER A 265 0.69 -3.65 10.50
CA SER A 265 1.65 -4.42 11.31
C SER A 265 3.09 -4.38 10.80
N GLY A 266 4.06 -4.27 11.71
CA GLY A 266 5.47 -4.38 11.38
C GLY A 266 6.01 -3.26 10.47
N ASN A 267 5.27 -2.16 10.29
CA ASN A 267 5.72 -1.06 9.45
C ASN A 267 6.69 -0.15 10.21
N ILE A 268 7.57 0.51 9.46
CA ILE A 268 8.50 1.53 9.95
C ILE A 268 8.10 2.86 9.33
N PHE A 269 7.92 3.87 10.16
CA PHE A 269 7.68 5.26 9.76
C PHE A 269 8.82 6.11 10.28
N SER A 270 9.52 6.82 9.39
CA SER A 270 10.66 7.66 9.74
C SER A 270 10.60 9.02 9.02
N ASN A 271 11.02 10.08 9.71
CA ASN A 271 11.14 11.43 9.12
C ASN A 271 9.86 11.91 8.40
N ILE A 272 8.76 12.00 9.13
CA ILE A 272 7.44 12.39 8.59
C ILE A 272 7.03 13.77 9.11
N ASN A 273 6.96 14.75 8.21
CA ASN A 273 6.52 16.10 8.53
C ASN A 273 4.98 16.23 8.43
N GLY A 274 4.28 15.46 9.27
CA GLY A 274 2.82 15.41 9.34
C GLY A 274 2.36 14.23 10.18
N PHE A 275 1.16 13.68 9.89
CA PHE A 275 0.70 12.45 10.54
C PHE A 275 1.44 11.23 10.01
N ALA A 276 1.86 10.32 10.90
CA ALA A 276 2.22 8.97 10.46
C ALA A 276 0.98 8.25 9.91
N ILE A 277 -0.11 8.20 10.68
CA ILE A 277 -1.38 7.58 10.28
C ILE A 277 -2.54 8.52 10.63
N ASN A 278 -3.38 8.82 9.64
CA ASN A 278 -4.57 9.63 9.80
C ASN A 278 -5.80 8.91 9.23
N ILE A 279 -6.70 8.49 10.11
CA ILE A 279 -7.93 7.78 9.76
C ILE A 279 -9.12 8.69 10.04
N TYR A 280 -9.98 8.90 9.04
CA TYR A 280 -11.06 9.88 9.13
C TYR A 280 -12.22 9.58 8.16
N PRO A 281 -13.43 10.10 8.40
CA PRO A 281 -14.55 9.98 7.48
C PRO A 281 -14.36 10.82 6.22
N ASN A 282 -14.87 10.35 5.08
CA ASN A 282 -14.76 11.09 3.82
C ASN A 282 -15.95 12.05 3.63
N SER A 283 -15.75 13.34 3.95
CA SER A 283 -16.78 14.38 3.81
C SER A 283 -17.22 14.67 2.36
N ARG A 284 -16.56 14.06 1.36
CA ARG A 284 -16.91 14.23 -0.06
C ARG A 284 -18.04 13.31 -0.52
N THR A 285 -18.46 12.34 0.28
CA THR A 285 -19.64 11.51 -0.02
C THR A 285 -20.79 11.85 0.92
N LYS A 286 -22.02 11.72 0.40
CA LYS A 286 -23.25 11.79 1.20
C LYS A 286 -23.70 10.41 1.67
N LYS A 287 -23.03 9.34 1.23
CA LYS A 287 -23.34 7.97 1.64
C LYS A 287 -22.84 7.76 3.08
N ASN A 288 -23.67 7.10 3.87
CA ASN A 288 -23.25 6.62 5.18
C ASN A 288 -22.39 5.36 4.98
N VAL A 289 -21.06 5.52 5.06
CA VAL A 289 -20.12 4.40 4.94
C VAL A 289 -19.73 3.95 6.34
N ARG A 290 -20.09 2.70 6.67
CA ARG A 290 -19.74 2.12 7.96
C ARG A 290 -18.27 1.73 7.97
N TRP A 291 -17.60 2.02 9.08
CA TRP A 291 -16.21 1.62 9.29
C TRP A 291 -15.93 1.34 10.77
N GLY A 292 -14.80 0.68 11.02
CA GLY A 292 -14.42 0.14 12.33
C GLY A 292 -13.48 -1.04 12.15
N ASN A 293 -13.17 -1.74 13.24
CA ASN A 293 -12.21 -2.85 13.25
C ASN A 293 -10.84 -2.40 12.73
N ILE A 294 -10.23 -1.45 13.44
CA ILE A 294 -8.93 -0.90 13.07
C ILE A 294 -7.88 -1.43 14.04
N SER A 295 -6.81 -2.00 13.51
CA SER A 295 -5.69 -2.54 14.29
C SER A 295 -4.38 -1.95 13.80
N ILE A 296 -3.61 -1.35 14.72
CA ILE A 296 -2.27 -0.81 14.48
C ILE A 296 -1.34 -1.47 15.49
N ILE A 297 -0.61 -2.49 15.07
CA ILE A 297 0.09 -3.42 15.96
C ILE A 297 1.56 -3.54 15.59
N GLY A 298 2.50 -3.42 16.54
CA GLY A 298 3.89 -3.79 16.23
C GLY A 298 4.58 -2.89 15.21
N ASN A 299 4.23 -1.61 15.12
CA ASN A 299 4.86 -0.65 14.20
C ASN A 299 5.87 0.22 14.94
N ALA A 300 6.89 0.69 14.24
CA ALA A 300 7.88 1.63 14.74
C ALA A 300 7.66 3.01 14.12
N PHE A 301 7.64 4.05 14.95
CA PHE A 301 7.47 5.44 14.56
C PHE A 301 8.63 6.24 15.12
N ASP A 302 9.43 6.87 14.26
CA ASP A 302 10.56 7.70 14.67
C ASP A 302 10.57 9.03 13.91
N THR A 303 10.79 10.14 14.63
CA THR A 303 10.93 11.48 14.06
C THR A 303 9.70 11.86 13.22
N ILE A 304 8.56 12.00 13.90
CA ILE A 304 7.25 12.23 13.31
C ILE A 304 6.61 13.49 13.92
N GLN A 305 6.10 14.41 13.09
CA GLN A 305 5.45 15.65 13.56
C GLN A 305 4.09 15.43 14.22
N GLN A 306 3.35 14.38 13.88
CA GLN A 306 2.10 14.00 14.54
C GLN A 306 1.97 12.47 14.44
N GLY A 307 1.69 11.78 15.54
CA GLY A 307 1.58 10.32 15.53
C GLY A 307 0.34 9.78 14.79
N ILE A 308 -0.59 9.20 15.54
CA ILE A 308 -1.81 8.57 15.02
C ILE A 308 -3.02 9.44 15.35
N ARG A 309 -3.83 9.76 14.33
CA ARG A 309 -5.16 10.35 14.51
C ARG A 309 -6.25 9.41 14.02
N LEU A 310 -7.30 9.28 14.83
CA LEU A 310 -8.57 8.66 14.50
C LEU A 310 -9.71 9.69 14.67
N GLN A 311 -10.33 10.10 13.58
CA GLN A 311 -11.54 10.93 13.63
C GLN A 311 -12.75 10.07 13.29
N SER A 312 -13.80 10.09 14.12
CA SER A 312 -14.97 9.22 13.96
C SER A 312 -15.96 9.69 12.88
N PHE A 313 -16.46 10.92 12.98
CA PHE A 313 -17.56 11.44 12.16
C PHE A 313 -17.23 12.74 11.44
N SER A 314 -17.95 12.97 10.35
CA SER A 314 -17.99 14.23 9.61
C SER A 314 -19.22 15.03 10.05
N LYS A 315 -19.21 16.36 9.83
CA LYS A 315 -20.37 17.22 10.07
C LYS A 315 -21.64 16.79 9.31
N ASN A 316 -21.50 15.95 8.28
CA ASN A 316 -22.58 15.56 7.38
C ASN A 316 -23.18 14.19 7.73
N ASP A 317 -22.71 13.52 8.78
CA ASP A 317 -23.14 12.16 9.11
C ASP A 317 -24.38 12.25 10.02
N PRO A 318 -25.60 11.92 9.54
CA PRO A 318 -26.84 12.45 10.11
C PRO A 318 -27.23 11.85 11.47
N ILE A 319 -26.86 10.59 11.76
CA ILE A 319 -27.05 9.89 13.04
C ILE A 319 -26.07 8.72 13.07
N ASN A 320 -25.21 8.64 14.08
CA ASN A 320 -24.16 7.62 14.11
C ASN A 320 -24.22 6.70 15.33
N GLN A 321 -23.82 5.45 15.11
CA GLN A 321 -23.42 4.53 16.16
C GLN A 321 -21.91 4.64 16.36
N SER A 322 -21.43 4.36 17.57
CA SER A 322 -20.00 4.37 17.86
C SER A 322 -19.22 3.49 16.89
N ILE A 323 -18.07 3.98 16.42
CA ILE A 323 -17.12 3.17 15.65
C ILE A 323 -16.40 2.22 16.59
N LYS A 324 -16.46 0.93 16.28
CA LYS A 324 -16.08 -0.12 17.22
C LYS A 324 -14.73 -0.73 16.91
N ASN A 325 -14.14 -1.32 17.96
CA ASN A 325 -13.01 -2.24 17.89
C ASN A 325 -11.76 -1.56 17.32
N ILE A 326 -11.21 -0.64 18.11
CA ILE A 326 -9.95 0.01 17.82
C ILE A 326 -8.87 -0.63 18.68
N GLN A 327 -7.79 -1.08 18.05
CA GLN A 327 -6.63 -1.64 18.72
C GLN A 327 -5.36 -0.93 18.27
N ILE A 328 -4.62 -0.35 19.23
CA ILE A 328 -3.30 0.23 19.01
C ILE A 328 -2.37 -0.41 20.04
N SER A 329 -1.57 -1.38 19.63
CA SER A 329 -0.82 -2.20 20.59
C SER A 329 0.60 -2.56 20.18
N HIS A 330 1.50 -2.64 21.14
CA HIS A 330 2.89 -3.05 20.90
C HIS A 330 3.61 -2.21 19.84
N ASN A 331 3.25 -0.93 19.69
CA ASN A 331 3.99 -0.01 18.84
C ASN A 331 5.07 0.73 19.64
N THR A 332 6.12 1.15 18.96
CA THR A 332 7.19 1.98 19.53
C THR A 332 7.13 3.37 18.92
N PHE A 333 7.09 4.40 19.76
CA PHE A 333 7.03 5.81 19.37
C PHE A 333 8.25 6.57 19.89
N GLU A 334 9.11 7.00 19.00
CA GLU A 334 10.32 7.78 19.30
C GLU A 334 10.25 9.13 18.60
N ASN A 335 10.73 10.18 19.28
CA ASN A 335 10.87 11.53 18.71
C ASN A 335 9.59 12.06 18.04
N ILE A 336 8.41 11.82 18.64
CA ILE A 336 7.14 12.38 18.16
C ILE A 336 7.03 13.80 18.68
N TYR A 337 7.32 14.77 17.83
CA TYR A 337 7.27 16.20 18.17
C TYR A 337 5.96 16.81 17.68
N PHE A 338 5.63 18.04 18.04
CA PHE A 338 4.45 18.77 17.54
C PHE A 338 4.85 20.18 17.14
N GLY A 339 4.33 20.66 16.00
CA GLY A 339 4.52 22.05 15.57
C GLY A 339 3.92 23.06 16.55
N ASN A 340 4.46 24.28 16.56
CA ASN A 340 4.00 25.37 17.44
C ASN A 340 2.58 25.84 17.12
N GLU A 341 2.15 25.64 15.87
CA GLU A 341 0.83 25.97 15.34
C GLU A 341 -0.26 24.98 15.79
N ILE A 342 0.11 23.84 16.34
CA ILE A 342 -0.84 22.83 16.80
C ILE A 342 -1.35 23.23 18.20
N GLU A 343 -2.67 23.36 18.36
CA GLU A 343 -3.25 23.64 19.67
C GLU A 343 -2.90 22.55 20.69
N GLU A 344 -2.65 22.95 21.95
CA GLU A 344 -2.22 22.06 23.03
C GLU A 344 -3.09 20.81 23.21
N GLN A 345 -4.41 20.94 23.03
CA GLN A 345 -5.35 19.82 23.15
C GLN A 345 -5.14 18.71 22.10
N TYR A 346 -4.45 19.02 21.00
CA TYR A 346 -4.16 18.11 19.90
C TYR A 346 -2.72 17.55 19.92
N LYS A 347 -1.87 17.99 20.86
CA LYS A 347 -0.48 17.53 21.04
C LYS A 347 -0.40 16.18 21.76
N ALA A 348 -0.96 15.14 21.14
CA ALA A 348 -0.90 13.78 21.66
C ALA A 348 -0.44 12.77 20.58
N ILE A 349 0.42 11.83 20.96
CA ILE A 349 0.97 10.80 20.06
C ILE A 349 -0.16 9.99 19.44
N ILE A 350 -1.09 9.49 20.27
CA ILE A 350 -2.31 8.82 19.81
C ILE A 350 -3.49 9.71 20.18
N ARG A 351 -4.30 10.09 19.19
CA ARG A 351 -5.49 10.89 19.45
C ARG A 351 -6.73 10.40 18.74
N THR A 352 -7.84 10.51 19.46
CA THR A 352 -9.19 10.31 18.90
C THR A 352 -9.97 11.61 19.00
N ASN A 353 -10.81 11.90 18.01
CA ASN A 353 -11.71 13.05 18.03
C ASN A 353 -13.03 12.75 17.31
N SER A 354 -14.11 13.38 17.75
CA SER A 354 -15.43 13.25 17.13
C SER A 354 -16.00 14.60 16.69
N GLN A 355 -16.64 14.62 15.53
CA GLN A 355 -17.51 15.73 15.11
C GLN A 355 -18.99 15.48 15.46
N ASP A 356 -19.32 14.32 16.02
CA ASP A 356 -20.65 14.01 16.56
C ASP A 356 -20.71 14.48 18.03
N ASN A 357 -21.89 14.95 18.46
CA ASN A 357 -22.08 15.50 19.81
C ASN A 357 -22.33 14.43 20.88
N LEU A 358 -22.71 13.21 20.50
CA LEU A 358 -23.20 12.17 21.40
C LEU A 358 -22.32 10.91 21.41
N VAL A 359 -21.69 10.58 20.28
CA VAL A 359 -20.91 9.34 20.14
C VAL A 359 -19.53 9.59 19.53
N SER A 360 -18.61 8.67 19.80
CA SER A 360 -17.29 8.61 19.19
C SER A 360 -16.89 7.15 18.95
N PHE A 361 -15.88 6.65 19.63
CA PHE A 361 -15.41 5.27 19.52
C PHE A 361 -15.91 4.38 20.66
N GLU A 362 -16.02 3.08 20.42
CA GLU A 362 -16.34 2.07 21.44
C GLU A 362 -15.37 0.88 21.35
N ASN A 363 -14.99 0.30 22.49
CA ASN A 363 -14.02 -0.79 22.56
C ASN A 363 -12.65 -0.37 22.01
N VAL A 364 -12.06 0.65 22.65
CA VAL A 364 -10.74 1.21 22.29
C VAL A 364 -9.68 0.61 23.20
N ASN A 365 -8.75 -0.15 22.63
CA ASN A 365 -7.67 -0.83 23.33
C ASN A 365 -6.32 -0.22 22.94
N ILE A 366 -5.64 0.43 23.87
CA ILE A 366 -4.28 0.98 23.70
C ILE A 366 -3.36 0.25 24.69
N ILE A 367 -2.63 -0.75 24.22
CA ILE A 367 -1.98 -1.74 25.11
C ILE A 367 -0.53 -2.02 24.71
N GLY A 368 0.39 -2.04 25.67
CA GLY A 368 1.73 -2.58 25.41
C GLY A 368 2.63 -1.69 24.55
N ASN A 369 2.27 -0.41 24.33
CA ASN A 369 3.07 0.49 23.51
C ASN A 369 4.22 1.09 24.32
N GLN A 370 5.35 1.33 23.66
CA GLN A 370 6.52 2.02 24.22
C GLN A 370 6.62 3.41 23.60
N TYR A 371 6.92 4.44 24.40
CA TYR A 371 6.95 5.81 23.89
C TYR A 371 7.95 6.72 24.61
N HIS A 372 8.55 7.64 23.85
CA HIS A 372 9.22 8.84 24.38
C HIS A 372 8.29 10.04 24.28
N LEU A 373 8.20 10.84 25.34
CA LEU A 373 7.53 12.15 25.27
C LEU A 373 8.55 13.23 24.92
N THR A 374 8.21 14.05 23.92
CA THR A 374 8.88 15.35 23.73
C THR A 374 8.23 16.40 24.63
N PRO A 375 8.87 17.56 24.86
CA PRO A 375 8.26 18.66 25.61
C PRO A 375 6.85 19.00 25.10
N TYR A 376 5.92 19.24 26.03
CA TYR A 376 4.52 19.60 25.76
C TYR A 376 3.70 18.56 24.98
N SER A 377 4.21 17.33 24.79
CA SER A 377 3.46 16.22 24.22
C SER A 377 2.78 15.38 25.30
N LYS A 378 1.66 14.76 24.93
CA LYS A 378 0.99 13.71 25.71
C LYS A 378 1.06 12.40 24.96
N PHE A 379 1.01 11.29 25.69
CA PHE A 379 0.91 9.99 25.04
C PHE A 379 -0.44 9.80 24.34
N ILE A 380 -1.54 10.16 25.02
CA ILE A 380 -2.90 9.95 24.53
C ILE A 380 -3.80 11.19 24.70
N SER A 381 -4.73 11.37 23.77
CA SER A 381 -5.89 12.26 23.90
C SER A 381 -7.14 11.52 23.39
N ILE A 382 -8.06 11.20 24.30
CA ILE A 382 -9.25 10.41 23.98
C ILE A 382 -10.50 11.29 24.01
N ASP A 383 -11.30 11.24 22.95
CA ASP A 383 -12.57 11.94 22.86
C ASP A 383 -13.51 11.48 23.98
N ASN A 384 -14.08 12.44 24.70
CA ASN A 384 -14.88 12.19 25.90
C ASN A 384 -16.19 11.42 25.64
N LYS A 385 -16.63 11.29 24.39
CA LYS A 385 -17.81 10.48 24.01
C LYS A 385 -17.44 9.03 23.73
N SER A 386 -16.16 8.67 23.81
CA SER A 386 -15.70 7.30 23.61
C SER A 386 -16.04 6.43 24.82
N LYS A 387 -16.36 5.14 24.59
CA LYS A 387 -16.80 4.19 25.62
C LYS A 387 -15.95 2.91 25.59
N LEU A 388 -15.94 2.18 26.70
CA LEU A 388 -15.21 0.91 26.85
C LEU A 388 -13.73 1.07 26.44
N ILE A 389 -13.04 2.00 27.10
CA ILE A 389 -11.64 2.33 26.83
C ILE A 389 -10.76 1.52 27.77
N ASN A 390 -9.76 0.86 27.21
CA ASN A 390 -8.79 0.04 27.93
C ASN A 390 -7.37 0.49 27.57
N ILE A 391 -6.69 1.12 28.53
CA ILE A 391 -5.31 1.61 28.40
C ILE A 391 -4.47 0.88 29.45
N ARG A 392 -3.58 -0.02 29.04
CA ARG A 392 -2.81 -0.88 29.96
C ARG A 392 -1.41 -1.15 29.44
N ASN A 393 -0.46 -1.34 30.34
CA ASN A 393 0.90 -1.79 30.04
C ASN A 393 1.61 -0.94 28.97
N ASN A 394 1.30 0.36 28.87
CA ASN A 394 2.06 1.27 28.03
C ASN A 394 3.21 1.84 28.86
N GLU A 395 4.41 1.88 28.29
CA GLU A 395 5.64 2.22 28.98
C GLU A 395 6.23 3.50 28.39
N GLN A 396 6.36 4.52 29.23
CA GLN A 396 7.18 5.67 28.89
C GLN A 396 8.65 5.30 29.06
N LEU A 397 9.40 5.35 27.97
CA LEU A 397 10.85 5.23 28.02
C LEU A 397 11.43 6.59 28.44
N TYR A 398 12.46 6.58 29.29
CA TYR A 398 13.15 7.80 29.71
C TYR A 398 14.47 7.91 28.96
N ASN A 399 14.67 9.02 28.26
CA ASN A 399 15.98 9.37 27.75
C ASN A 399 16.82 9.91 28.92
N GLU A 400 17.85 9.17 29.34
CA GLU A 400 18.78 9.57 30.42
C GLU A 400 19.48 10.93 30.14
N ASN A 401 19.45 11.40 28.89
CA ASN A 401 20.07 12.65 28.46
C ASN A 401 19.25 13.93 28.70
N TYR A 402 18.01 13.86 29.20
CA TYR A 402 17.21 15.07 29.55
C TYR A 402 17.33 15.51 31.02
N HIS A 403 18.15 14.82 31.84
CA HIS A 403 18.28 15.10 33.27
C HIS A 403 19.44 16.04 33.69
N ILE A 404 20.05 16.79 32.76
CA ILE A 404 21.11 17.75 33.12
C ILE A 404 20.85 19.12 32.50
N GLN A 405 19.71 19.78 32.79
CA GLN A 405 19.61 21.25 32.65
C GLN A 405 18.70 21.97 33.68
N ASP A 406 18.16 21.30 34.70
CA ASP A 406 17.34 21.97 35.76
C ASP A 406 17.92 21.83 37.18
N VAL A 407 19.24 21.69 37.31
CA VAL A 407 19.94 21.91 38.58
C VAL A 407 21.11 22.83 38.30
N ILE A 408 21.23 23.91 39.09
CA ILE A 408 22.05 25.14 38.97
C ILE A 408 21.18 26.29 38.40
N LYS A 409 20.66 27.27 39.14
CA LYS A 409 21.04 27.86 40.44
C LYS A 409 19.90 28.75 40.97
N ASP A 410 19.84 28.79 42.31
CA ASP A 410 19.27 29.77 43.26
C ASP A 410 17.76 30.08 43.25
#